data_AF-A0A7C1GMD7-F1
#
_entry.id   AF-A0A7C1GMD7-F1
#
_cell.length_a   1.000
_cell.length_b   1.000
_cell.length_c   1.000
_cell.angle_alpha   90.00
_cell.angle_beta   90.00
_cell.angle_gamma   90.00
#
_symmetry.space_group_name_H-M   'P 1'
#
loop_
_entity.id
_entity.type
_entity.pdbx_description
1 polymer ?
#
loop_
_entity_poly.entity_id
_entity_poly.type
_entity_poly.pdbx_seq_one_letter_code
_entity_poly.pdbx_strand_id
1 'polypeptide(L)'
;KYIPYYLGQLILYLTPNELEELIDDLIEKIKQSDPKLSSLLLRTIGIAIANYPEYRERFSEGEKSYKNRLGKMIGILLNGFVHYNLKVKQAAFRVIGKEIFGSRHLSIEEKNHIFKLVAKKILTLLAHVNKEGLMFLINCIGLKYMYKFISDYNFYKGSINLEIPNKIAFFPGAFDPFSLSHREIARAIENLGFEVYLAVDEFSWSKRTQPHLFRKNIINISIADELNVYLYPEDLPINIANPDDLKALRENFPYSEVYIVVGSDVILNASAYKKKKAENSIHTFPHIIFDRKASDSTEEEKKKVQIPIESIGENTFRLNLATRYEEVSSTQIRNNIDENRDISRFIDPLAQKYIYENSLYQREPQYKSVIQTISTDVQVIEDITPDLIKELCQKALSKYNRNKASKKLLEFTRKLNPRILLLRDIRHSGKILGFSAFY
;
A
#
# COMPACT_ATOMS: atom_id res chain seq x y z
N LYS A 1 16.65 -28.28 15.21
CA LYS A 1 15.66 -28.23 16.32
C LYS A 1 16.22 -27.56 17.58
N TYR A 2 17.44 -27.89 18.00
CA TYR A 2 18.02 -27.42 19.27
C TYR A 2 18.71 -26.05 19.17
N ILE A 3 19.36 -25.74 18.04
CA ILE A 3 20.11 -24.49 17.84
C ILE A 3 19.30 -23.23 18.21
N PRO A 4 18.05 -23.02 17.73
CA PRO A 4 17.31 -21.79 18.07
C PRO A 4 17.07 -21.58 19.56
N TYR A 5 16.93 -22.66 20.33
CA TYR A 5 16.67 -22.57 21.77
C TYR A 5 17.87 -22.05 22.55
N TYR A 6 19.04 -22.62 22.30
CA TYR A 6 20.26 -22.18 22.95
C TYR A 6 20.72 -20.82 22.42
N LEU A 7 20.64 -20.62 21.11
CA LEU A 7 21.06 -19.35 20.51
C LEU A 7 20.19 -18.18 20.98
N GLY A 8 18.87 -18.35 21.09
CA GLY A 8 17.97 -17.29 21.55
C GLY A 8 18.27 -16.81 22.97
N GLN A 9 18.75 -17.70 23.85
CA GLN A 9 19.21 -17.33 25.19
C GLN A 9 20.63 -16.72 25.17
N LEU A 10 21.52 -17.31 24.36
CA LEU A 10 22.92 -16.92 24.32
C LEU A 10 23.13 -15.52 23.76
N ILE A 11 22.33 -15.08 22.78
CA ILE A 11 22.45 -13.73 22.23
C ILE A 11 22.17 -12.64 23.27
N LEU A 12 21.42 -12.95 24.34
CA LEU A 12 21.18 -12.03 25.47
C LEU A 12 22.39 -11.87 26.41
N TYR A 13 23.52 -12.51 26.11
CA TYR A 13 24.80 -12.25 26.78
C TYR A 13 25.64 -11.19 26.07
N LEU A 14 25.25 -10.79 24.85
CA LEU A 14 25.89 -9.70 24.13
C LEU A 14 25.64 -8.37 24.84
N THR A 15 26.62 -7.46 24.76
CA THR A 15 26.45 -6.10 25.27
C THR A 15 25.34 -5.36 24.50
N PRO A 16 24.76 -4.28 25.05
CA PRO A 16 23.64 -3.59 24.41
C PRO A 16 23.90 -3.16 22.96
N ASN A 17 25.12 -2.73 22.63
CA ASN A 17 25.49 -2.33 21.27
C ASN A 17 25.60 -3.54 20.33
N GLU A 18 26.26 -4.61 20.76
CA GLU A 18 26.41 -5.84 19.97
C GLU A 18 25.06 -6.53 19.72
N LEU A 19 24.17 -6.52 20.72
CA LEU A 19 22.83 -7.07 20.57
C LEU A 19 21.99 -6.22 19.59
N GLU A 20 22.15 -4.90 19.63
CA GLU A 20 21.49 -3.98 18.68
C GLU A 20 21.94 -4.27 17.24
N GLU A 21 23.25 -4.36 17.01
CA GLU A 21 23.82 -4.68 15.69
C GLU A 21 23.34 -6.05 15.18
N LEU A 22 23.30 -7.06 16.06
CA LEU A 22 22.78 -8.37 15.72
C LEU A 22 21.29 -8.31 15.33
N ILE A 23 20.48 -7.56 16.08
CA ILE A 23 19.04 -7.42 15.78
C ILE A 23 18.84 -6.71 14.45
N ASP A 24 19.61 -5.67 14.15
CA ASP A 24 19.54 -4.97 12.86
C ASP A 24 19.93 -5.89 11.69
N ASP A 25 20.96 -6.73 11.84
CA ASP A 25 21.29 -7.79 10.85
C ASP A 25 20.16 -8.82 10.70
N LEU A 26 19.50 -9.21 11.79
CA LEU A 26 18.38 -10.15 11.75
C LEU A 26 17.12 -9.56 11.08
N ILE A 27 16.88 -8.25 11.20
CA ILE A 27 15.80 -7.53 10.49
C ILE A 27 16.02 -7.62 8.97
N GLU A 28 17.25 -7.46 8.50
CA GLU A 28 17.56 -7.61 7.07
C GLU A 28 17.46 -9.08 6.62
N LYS A 29 18.01 -10.00 7.43
CA LYS A 29 18.02 -11.43 7.10
C LYS A 29 16.63 -12.03 7.00
N ILE A 30 15.67 -11.65 7.84
CA ILE A 30 14.31 -12.23 7.77
C ILE A 30 13.61 -11.90 6.44
N LYS A 31 13.96 -10.76 5.81
CA LYS A 31 13.39 -10.31 4.53
C LYS A 31 14.07 -10.98 3.32
N GLN A 32 15.34 -11.36 3.47
CA GLN A 32 16.17 -11.86 2.38
C GLN A 32 16.39 -13.39 2.38
N SER A 33 16.27 -14.06 3.52
CA SER A 33 16.58 -15.48 3.68
C SER A 33 15.57 -16.42 3.02
N ASP A 34 15.97 -17.68 2.84
CA ASP A 34 15.07 -18.75 2.42
C ASP A 34 14.09 -19.14 3.55
N PRO A 35 12.94 -19.77 3.25
CA PRO A 35 11.91 -20.08 4.25
C PRO A 35 12.38 -20.92 5.44
N LYS A 36 13.35 -21.83 5.25
CA LYS A 36 13.87 -22.68 6.32
C LYS A 36 14.70 -21.86 7.30
N LEU A 37 15.60 -21.02 6.78
CA LEU A 37 16.40 -20.12 7.60
C LEU A 37 15.50 -19.10 8.31
N SER A 38 14.57 -18.45 7.61
CA SER A 38 13.59 -17.53 8.20
C SER A 38 12.82 -18.16 9.36
N SER A 39 12.39 -19.42 9.22
CA SER A 39 11.69 -20.16 10.30
C SER A 39 12.58 -20.41 11.53
N LEU A 40 13.89 -20.62 11.33
CA LEU A 40 14.85 -20.78 12.42
C LEU A 40 15.12 -19.45 13.13
N LEU A 41 15.31 -18.36 12.36
CA LEU A 41 15.51 -17.01 12.89
C LEU A 41 14.33 -16.54 13.74
N LEU A 42 13.10 -16.71 13.24
CA LEU A 42 11.88 -16.39 13.97
C LEU A 42 11.85 -17.11 15.32
N ARG A 43 12.17 -18.41 15.34
CA ARG A 43 12.18 -19.18 16.59
C ARG A 43 13.28 -18.73 17.55
N THR A 44 14.48 -18.41 17.05
CA THR A 44 15.57 -17.86 17.87
C THR A 44 15.13 -16.55 18.53
N ILE A 45 14.57 -15.62 17.76
CA ILE A 45 14.07 -14.34 18.27
C ILE A 45 12.91 -14.51 19.24
N GLY A 46 11.96 -15.41 18.98
CA GLY A 46 10.87 -15.67 19.92
C GLY A 46 11.36 -16.18 21.28
N ILE A 47 12.42 -16.99 21.29
CA ILE A 47 13.05 -17.47 22.53
C ILE A 47 13.85 -16.35 23.20
N ALA A 48 14.51 -15.49 22.42
CA ALA A 48 15.17 -14.30 22.95
C ALA A 48 14.16 -13.36 23.64
N ILE A 49 13.03 -13.05 23.00
CA ILE A 49 11.95 -12.24 23.58
C ILE A 49 11.44 -12.87 24.88
N ALA A 50 11.26 -14.19 24.91
CA ALA A 50 10.75 -14.91 26.07
C ALA A 50 11.69 -14.86 27.30
N ASN A 51 12.99 -14.63 27.09
CA ASN A 51 13.99 -14.52 28.16
C ASN A 51 14.53 -13.08 28.28
N TYR A 52 14.00 -12.13 27.50
CA TYR A 52 14.47 -10.75 27.47
C TYR A 52 14.36 -10.00 28.80
N PRO A 53 13.39 -10.28 29.69
CA PRO A 53 13.36 -9.65 31.00
C PRO A 53 14.65 -9.81 31.82
N GLU A 54 15.29 -10.98 31.74
CA GLU A 54 16.57 -11.27 32.42
C GLU A 54 17.70 -10.37 31.92
N TYR A 55 17.58 -9.81 30.70
CA TYR A 55 18.58 -8.90 30.13
C TYR A 55 18.75 -7.63 30.97
N ARG A 56 17.66 -7.12 31.55
CA ARG A 56 17.69 -5.91 32.41
C ARG A 56 18.47 -6.12 33.69
N GLU A 57 18.51 -7.35 34.20
CA GLU A 57 19.25 -7.67 35.41
C GLU A 57 20.76 -7.71 35.15
N ARG A 58 21.16 -7.98 33.90
CA ARG A 58 22.55 -8.11 33.49
C ARG A 58 23.18 -6.81 33.02
N PHE A 59 22.44 -6.02 32.26
CA PHE A 59 22.92 -4.77 31.69
C PHE A 59 22.02 -3.62 32.13
N SER A 60 22.62 -2.61 32.78
CA SER A 60 21.92 -1.38 33.11
C SER A 60 21.83 -0.49 31.86
N GLU A 61 20.63 -0.37 31.31
CA GLU A 61 20.34 0.49 30.15
C GLU A 61 19.08 1.32 30.36
N GLY A 62 18.93 2.38 29.57
CA GLY A 62 17.74 3.22 29.61
C GLY A 62 16.48 2.45 29.17
N GLU A 63 15.37 2.68 29.88
CA GLU A 63 14.07 2.05 29.62
C GLU A 63 13.63 2.20 28.15
N LYS A 64 13.92 3.35 27.53
CA LYS A 64 13.62 3.63 26.12
C LYS A 64 14.38 2.70 25.17
N SER A 65 15.68 2.50 25.40
CA SER A 65 16.52 1.62 24.58
C SER A 65 16.07 0.17 24.69
N TYR A 66 15.82 -0.29 25.92
CA TYR A 66 15.29 -1.63 26.16
C TYR A 66 13.97 -1.87 25.41
N LYS A 67 13.01 -0.93 25.52
CA LYS A 67 11.70 -1.02 24.85
C LYS A 67 11.81 -0.96 23.34
N ASN A 68 12.67 -0.09 22.81
CA ASN A 68 12.93 0.00 21.38
C ASN A 68 13.46 -1.33 20.82
N ARG A 69 14.42 -1.94 21.53
CA ARG A 69 15.00 -3.23 21.14
C ARG A 69 13.99 -4.37 21.20
N LEU A 70 13.14 -4.41 22.24
CA LEU A 70 12.01 -5.34 22.30
C LEU A 70 11.07 -5.13 21.11
N GLY A 71 10.74 -3.87 20.77
CA GLY A 71 9.94 -3.51 19.62
C GLY A 71 10.53 -4.01 18.30
N LYS A 72 11.84 -3.82 18.09
CA LYS A 72 12.57 -4.36 16.93
C LYS A 72 12.48 -5.89 16.83
N MET A 73 12.72 -6.61 17.93
CA MET A 73 12.59 -8.08 17.96
C MET A 73 11.17 -8.55 17.66
N ILE A 74 10.16 -7.86 18.19
CA ILE A 74 8.75 -8.11 17.86
C ILE A 74 8.49 -7.84 16.37
N GLY A 75 9.03 -6.76 15.82
CA GLY A 75 8.94 -6.40 14.40
C GLY A 75 9.47 -7.51 13.49
N ILE A 76 10.55 -8.20 13.87
CA ILE A 76 11.04 -9.40 13.15
C ILE A 76 9.95 -10.49 13.09
N LEU A 77 9.24 -10.74 14.20
CA LEU A 77 8.16 -11.72 14.22
C LEU A 77 6.97 -11.28 13.35
N LEU A 78 6.61 -10.00 13.38
CA LEU A 78 5.53 -9.43 12.56
C LEU A 78 5.85 -9.47 11.06
N ASN A 79 7.11 -9.25 10.66
CA ASN A 79 7.57 -9.47 9.28
C ASN A 79 7.31 -10.92 8.83
N GLY A 80 7.39 -11.88 9.76
CA GLY A 80 7.00 -13.26 9.50
C GLY A 80 5.51 -13.45 9.18
N PHE A 81 4.61 -12.64 9.74
CA PHE A 81 3.15 -12.74 9.52
C PHE A 81 2.73 -12.29 8.11
N VAL A 82 3.45 -11.32 7.55
CA VAL A 82 3.19 -10.76 6.22
C VAL A 82 3.99 -11.43 5.12
N HIS A 83 4.90 -12.34 5.48
CA HIS A 83 5.77 -13.03 4.53
C HIS A 83 4.98 -13.75 3.44
N TYR A 84 5.37 -13.62 2.18
CA TYR A 84 4.65 -14.23 1.06
C TYR A 84 4.69 -15.76 1.09
N ASN A 85 5.78 -16.35 1.59
CA ASN A 85 5.89 -17.80 1.83
C ASN A 85 5.07 -18.29 3.04
N LEU A 86 4.22 -19.29 2.80
CA LEU A 86 3.32 -19.86 3.80
C LEU A 86 4.03 -20.49 5.01
N LYS A 87 5.17 -21.16 4.81
CA LYS A 87 5.90 -21.84 5.91
C LYS A 87 6.45 -20.83 6.92
N VAL A 88 6.87 -19.66 6.44
CA VAL A 88 7.37 -18.57 7.29
C VAL A 88 6.23 -17.98 8.11
N LYS A 89 5.06 -17.74 7.50
CA LYS A 89 3.83 -17.32 8.20
C LYS A 89 3.47 -18.28 9.33
N GLN A 90 3.43 -19.58 9.03
CA GLN A 90 3.14 -20.62 10.01
C GLN A 90 4.15 -20.64 11.16
N ALA A 91 5.44 -20.50 10.84
CA ALA A 91 6.48 -20.42 11.85
C ALA A 91 6.29 -19.20 12.76
N ALA A 92 6.00 -18.02 12.20
CA ALA A 92 5.80 -16.80 12.96
C ALA A 92 4.62 -16.90 13.94
N PHE A 93 3.45 -17.36 13.46
CA PHE A 93 2.26 -17.58 14.30
C PHE A 93 2.52 -18.57 15.43
N ARG A 94 3.17 -19.68 15.11
CA ARG A 94 3.54 -20.69 16.10
C ARG A 94 4.49 -20.12 17.15
N VAL A 95 5.47 -19.32 16.74
CA VAL A 95 6.46 -18.72 17.63
C VAL A 95 5.80 -17.71 18.57
N ILE A 96 5.01 -16.75 18.06
CA ILE A 96 4.29 -15.79 18.91
C ILE A 96 3.37 -16.52 19.90
N GLY A 97 2.56 -17.46 19.42
CA GLY A 97 1.67 -18.20 20.30
C GLY A 97 2.42 -19.02 21.34
N LYS A 98 3.30 -19.92 20.92
CA LYS A 98 3.92 -20.91 21.81
C LYS A 98 5.10 -20.34 22.61
N GLU A 99 6.04 -19.69 21.94
CA GLU A 99 7.30 -19.28 22.56
C GLU A 99 7.14 -17.99 23.38
N ILE A 100 6.12 -17.14 23.10
CA ILE A 100 5.82 -15.94 23.90
C ILE A 100 4.63 -16.19 24.84
N PHE A 101 3.40 -16.31 24.32
CA PHE A 101 2.21 -16.40 25.18
C PHE A 101 2.11 -17.74 25.93
N GLY A 102 2.61 -18.81 25.33
CA GLY A 102 2.80 -20.12 25.95
C GLY A 102 4.07 -20.26 26.80
N SER A 103 4.91 -19.22 26.89
CA SER A 103 6.16 -19.26 27.65
C SER A 103 5.91 -19.49 29.14
N ARG A 104 6.87 -20.17 29.79
CA ARG A 104 6.96 -20.25 31.25
C ARG A 104 7.99 -19.29 31.84
N HIS A 105 8.81 -18.67 30.99
CA HIS A 105 9.85 -17.71 31.38
C HIS A 105 9.29 -16.30 31.56
N LEU A 106 8.22 -15.96 30.83
CA LEU A 106 7.52 -14.69 30.97
C LEU A 106 6.44 -14.78 32.05
N SER A 107 6.44 -13.81 32.96
CA SER A 107 5.34 -13.50 33.86
C SER A 107 4.08 -13.08 33.09
N ILE A 108 2.95 -13.03 33.80
CA ILE A 108 1.66 -12.67 33.20
C ILE A 108 1.62 -11.17 32.82
N GLU A 109 2.33 -10.32 33.57
CA GLU A 109 2.51 -8.90 33.30
C GLU A 109 3.40 -8.65 32.08
N GLU A 110 4.51 -9.38 31.94
CA GLU A 110 5.39 -9.24 30.76
C GLU A 110 4.70 -9.70 29.49
N LYS A 111 3.94 -10.80 29.56
CA LYS A 111 3.07 -11.23 28.45
C LYS A 111 2.05 -10.15 28.09
N ASN A 112 1.46 -9.50 29.08
CA ASN A 112 0.53 -8.40 28.84
C ASN A 112 1.20 -7.18 28.22
N HIS A 113 2.42 -6.83 28.65
CA HIS A 113 3.18 -5.76 28.01
C HIS A 113 3.40 -6.04 26.52
N ILE A 114 3.85 -7.26 26.19
CA ILE A 114 4.01 -7.68 24.79
C ILE A 114 2.66 -7.69 24.06
N PHE A 115 1.60 -8.22 24.68
CA PHE A 115 0.26 -8.28 24.10
C PHE A 115 -0.23 -6.89 23.69
N LYS A 116 -0.09 -5.88 24.55
CA LYS A 116 -0.49 -4.51 24.24
C LYS A 116 0.22 -3.95 23.00
N LEU A 117 1.48 -4.31 22.79
CA LEU A 117 2.25 -3.88 21.61
C LEU A 117 1.79 -4.56 20.32
N VAL A 118 1.35 -5.82 20.38
CA VAL A 118 1.08 -6.63 19.18
C VAL A 118 -0.39 -6.90 18.90
N ALA A 119 -1.30 -6.70 19.86
CA ALA A 119 -2.69 -7.15 19.78
C ALA A 119 -3.38 -6.64 18.51
N LYS A 120 -3.25 -5.33 18.25
CA LYS A 120 -3.85 -4.70 17.08
C LYS A 120 -3.22 -5.15 15.77
N LYS A 121 -1.89 -5.28 15.71
CA LYS A 121 -1.18 -5.85 14.55
C LYS A 121 -1.60 -7.28 14.26
N ILE A 122 -1.69 -8.13 15.29
CA ILE A 122 -2.13 -9.52 15.13
C ILE A 122 -3.56 -9.55 14.59
N LEU A 123 -4.45 -8.71 15.12
CA LEU A 123 -5.85 -8.63 14.66
C LEU A 123 -5.94 -8.22 13.17
N THR A 124 -5.24 -7.16 12.77
CA THR A 124 -5.30 -6.65 11.39
C THR A 124 -4.64 -7.60 10.39
N LEU A 125 -3.55 -8.28 10.78
CA LEU A 125 -2.86 -9.22 9.91
C LEU A 125 -3.57 -10.59 9.82
N LEU A 126 -4.26 -11.04 10.88
CA LEU A 126 -5.00 -12.31 10.89
C LEU A 126 -6.20 -12.31 9.94
N ALA A 127 -6.89 -11.18 9.80
CA ALA A 127 -8.10 -11.07 8.97
C ALA A 127 -7.87 -11.52 7.50
N HIS A 128 -6.64 -11.39 7.01
CA HIS A 128 -6.26 -11.77 5.64
C HIS A 128 -5.91 -13.27 5.46
N VAL A 129 -5.60 -14.01 6.54
CA VAL A 129 -5.05 -15.38 6.46
C VAL A 129 -6.15 -16.47 6.38
N ASN A 130 -7.39 -16.15 6.74
CA ASN A 130 -8.48 -17.13 6.89
C ASN A 130 -9.05 -17.71 5.57
N LYS A 131 -8.44 -17.42 4.40
CA LYS A 131 -8.91 -17.94 3.10
C LYS A 131 -8.32 -19.32 2.72
N GLU A 132 -7.36 -19.85 3.48
CA GLU A 132 -6.73 -21.16 3.23
C GLU A 132 -7.00 -22.14 4.40
N GLY A 133 -7.78 -23.20 4.15
CA GLY A 133 -8.27 -24.09 5.22
C GLY A 133 -7.20 -24.78 6.09
N LEU A 134 -6.00 -25.04 5.54
CA LEU A 134 -4.89 -25.60 6.33
C LEU A 134 -4.22 -24.56 7.24
N MET A 135 -4.22 -23.28 6.83
CA MET A 135 -3.70 -22.18 7.65
C MET A 135 -4.55 -21.95 8.89
N PHE A 136 -5.86 -22.10 8.77
CA PHE A 136 -6.77 -21.99 9.91
C PHE A 136 -6.36 -22.91 11.07
N LEU A 137 -6.12 -24.20 10.80
CA LEU A 137 -5.75 -25.17 11.84
C LEU A 137 -4.42 -24.84 12.53
N ILE A 138 -3.45 -24.29 11.79
CA ILE A 138 -2.15 -23.91 12.34
C ILE A 138 -2.29 -22.62 13.18
N ASN A 139 -3.12 -21.67 12.72
CA ASN A 139 -3.47 -20.49 13.49
C ASN A 139 -4.16 -20.88 14.80
N CYS A 140 -4.99 -21.93 14.83
CA CYS A 140 -5.65 -22.39 16.06
C CYS A 140 -4.68 -22.69 17.20
N ILE A 141 -3.49 -23.23 16.93
CA ILE A 141 -2.50 -23.51 17.98
C ILE A 141 -1.97 -22.19 18.57
N GLY A 142 -1.63 -21.22 17.73
CA GLY A 142 -1.16 -19.91 18.19
C GLY A 142 -2.25 -19.15 18.95
N LEU A 143 -3.46 -19.14 18.40
CA LEU A 143 -4.67 -18.57 19.00
C LEU A 143 -5.01 -19.23 20.33
N LYS A 144 -4.85 -20.55 20.48
CA LYS A 144 -5.06 -21.26 21.74
C LYS A 144 -4.18 -20.73 22.86
N TYR A 145 -2.88 -20.51 22.59
CA TYR A 145 -1.98 -19.96 23.61
C TYR A 145 -2.32 -18.52 23.97
N MET A 146 -2.66 -17.69 22.97
CA MET A 146 -3.12 -16.32 23.22
C MET A 146 -4.43 -16.30 24.02
N TYR A 147 -5.40 -17.12 23.64
CA TYR A 147 -6.66 -17.28 24.37
C TYR A 147 -6.43 -17.70 25.82
N LYS A 148 -5.56 -18.70 26.05
CA LYS A 148 -5.18 -19.11 27.40
C LYS A 148 -4.56 -17.95 28.19
N PHE A 149 -3.62 -17.22 27.59
CA PHE A 149 -3.04 -16.03 28.23
C PHE A 149 -4.10 -14.99 28.58
N ILE A 150 -4.99 -14.63 27.64
CA ILE A 150 -6.06 -13.63 27.87
C ILE A 150 -6.99 -14.10 29.01
N SER A 151 -7.37 -15.38 29.01
CA SER A 151 -8.19 -15.97 30.07
C SER A 151 -7.50 -15.94 31.43
N ASP A 152 -6.23 -16.36 31.48
CA ASP A 152 -5.44 -16.36 32.72
C ASP A 152 -5.28 -14.90 33.22
N TYR A 153 -4.98 -13.94 32.33
CA TYR A 153 -4.83 -12.53 32.70
C TYR A 153 -6.14 -11.96 33.23
N ASN A 154 -7.26 -12.23 32.55
CA ASN A 154 -8.58 -11.78 32.99
C ASN A 154 -8.95 -12.35 34.36
N PHE A 155 -8.62 -13.62 34.62
CA PHE A 155 -8.89 -14.27 35.89
C PHE A 155 -8.03 -13.72 37.05
N TYR A 156 -6.72 -13.55 36.83
CA TYR A 156 -5.79 -13.18 37.91
C TYR A 156 -5.56 -11.67 38.08
N LYS A 157 -5.76 -10.87 37.01
CA LYS A 157 -5.38 -9.44 36.96
C LYS A 157 -6.52 -8.53 36.47
N GLY A 158 -7.61 -9.08 35.94
CA GLY A 158 -8.73 -8.32 35.38
C GLY A 158 -8.55 -7.93 33.91
N SER A 159 -9.25 -6.90 33.46
CA SER A 159 -9.30 -6.56 32.04
C SER A 159 -7.96 -6.10 31.45
N ILE A 160 -7.70 -6.48 30.20
CA ILE A 160 -6.58 -5.96 29.42
C ILE A 160 -6.98 -4.57 28.90
N ASN A 161 -6.29 -3.53 29.39
CA ASN A 161 -6.54 -2.16 28.96
C ASN A 161 -5.57 -1.78 27.84
N LEU A 162 -6.10 -1.59 26.63
CA LEU A 162 -5.39 -1.01 25.49
C LEU A 162 -5.53 0.51 25.52
N GLU A 163 -4.45 1.23 25.30
CA GLU A 163 -4.46 2.70 25.27
C GLU A 163 -5.14 3.18 23.98
N ILE A 164 -6.00 4.19 24.11
CA ILE A 164 -6.61 4.86 22.98
C ILE A 164 -5.68 6.01 22.59
N PRO A 165 -5.18 6.08 21.34
CA PRO A 165 -4.28 7.13 20.93
C PRO A 165 -5.01 8.49 20.90
N ASN A 166 -4.37 9.54 21.41
CA ASN A 166 -4.93 10.89 21.36
C ASN A 166 -4.83 11.52 19.96
N LYS A 167 -3.83 11.11 19.16
CA LYS A 167 -3.54 11.67 17.85
C LYS A 167 -3.47 10.58 16.79
N ILE A 168 -4.27 10.75 15.74
CA ILE A 168 -4.32 9.87 14.58
C ILE A 168 -3.78 10.60 13.36
N ALA A 169 -2.95 9.93 12.58
CA ALA A 169 -2.51 10.41 11.27
C ALA A 169 -3.17 9.57 10.17
N PHE A 170 -4.12 10.16 9.47
CA PHE A 170 -4.76 9.58 8.30
C PHE A 170 -3.94 9.92 7.06
N PHE A 171 -3.33 8.92 6.44
CA PHE A 171 -2.39 9.06 5.33
C PHE A 171 -2.95 8.41 4.05
N PRO A 172 -3.74 9.17 3.27
CA PRO A 172 -4.28 8.68 2.00
C PRO A 172 -3.22 8.67 0.90
N GLY A 173 -3.30 7.67 0.03
CA GLY A 173 -2.46 7.62 -1.16
C GLY A 173 -2.73 6.45 -2.07
N ALA A 174 -2.34 6.62 -3.34
CA ALA A 174 -2.42 5.56 -4.33
C ALA A 174 -1.45 4.40 -4.01
N PHE A 175 -0.28 4.70 -3.44
CA PHE A 175 0.75 3.73 -3.05
C PHE A 175 1.06 2.66 -4.11
N ASP A 176 1.44 3.10 -5.31
CA ASP A 176 1.55 2.25 -6.49
C ASP A 176 2.96 2.27 -7.15
N PRO A 177 3.97 1.60 -6.56
CA PRO A 177 3.94 0.88 -5.29
C PRO A 177 4.20 1.78 -4.06
N PHE A 178 3.93 1.24 -2.87
CA PHE A 178 4.43 1.81 -1.60
C PHE A 178 5.96 1.76 -1.58
N SER A 179 6.60 2.83 -1.13
CA SER A 179 8.06 3.02 -1.24
C SER A 179 8.68 3.29 0.13
N LEU A 180 10.01 3.27 0.20
CA LEU A 180 10.74 3.66 1.41
C LEU A 180 10.42 5.10 1.84
N SER A 181 10.20 6.03 0.90
CA SER A 181 9.75 7.39 1.23
C SER A 181 8.47 7.39 2.06
N HIS A 182 7.45 6.64 1.62
CA HIS A 182 6.18 6.54 2.33
C HIS A 182 6.35 5.89 3.71
N ARG A 183 7.19 4.86 3.82
CA ARG A 183 7.50 4.22 5.11
C ARG A 183 8.16 5.20 6.08
N GLU A 184 9.16 5.94 5.63
CA GLU A 184 9.89 6.87 6.49
C GLU A 184 9.02 8.06 6.92
N ILE A 185 8.08 8.51 6.08
CA ILE A 185 7.03 9.46 6.49
C ILE A 185 6.18 8.86 7.62
N ALA A 186 5.66 7.66 7.44
CA ALA A 186 4.82 7.01 8.45
C ALA A 186 5.59 6.82 9.78
N ARG A 187 6.83 6.35 9.72
CA ARG A 187 7.72 6.18 10.87
C ARG A 187 8.05 7.50 11.57
N ALA A 188 8.32 8.55 10.80
CA ALA A 188 8.59 9.88 11.36
C ALA A 188 7.35 10.43 12.11
N ILE A 189 6.15 10.19 11.58
CA ILE A 189 4.90 10.59 12.22
C ILE A 189 4.63 9.74 13.48
N GLU A 190 4.86 8.43 13.42
CA GLU A 190 4.77 7.53 14.58
C GLU A 190 5.71 7.99 15.71
N ASN A 191 6.94 8.38 15.38
CA ASN A 191 7.91 8.89 16.34
C ASN A 191 7.48 10.19 17.05
N LEU A 192 6.52 10.94 16.46
CA LEU A 192 5.89 12.10 17.10
C LEU A 192 4.74 11.71 18.06
N GLY A 193 4.50 10.41 18.27
CA GLY A 193 3.47 9.87 19.16
C GLY A 193 2.11 9.69 18.50
N PHE A 194 2.06 9.64 17.17
CA PHE A 194 0.83 9.37 16.42
C PHE A 194 0.65 7.88 16.18
N GLU A 195 -0.61 7.46 16.09
CA GLU A 195 -0.96 6.22 15.41
C GLU A 195 -1.33 6.53 13.96
N VAL A 196 -0.72 5.82 13.00
CA VAL A 196 -0.81 6.13 11.57
C VAL A 196 -1.71 5.13 10.85
N TYR A 197 -2.65 5.63 10.03
CA TYR A 197 -3.51 4.83 9.18
C TYR A 197 -3.27 5.17 7.72
N LEU A 198 -2.71 4.20 6.98
CA LEU A 198 -2.50 4.28 5.55
C LEU A 198 -3.80 3.92 4.84
N ALA A 199 -4.41 4.89 4.16
CA ALA A 199 -5.62 4.68 3.37
C ALA A 199 -5.25 4.53 1.89
N VAL A 200 -5.61 3.38 1.32
CA VAL A 200 -5.26 3.03 -0.05
C VAL A 200 -6.35 3.52 -0.99
N ASP A 201 -6.02 4.41 -1.92
CA ASP A 201 -7.02 4.92 -2.86
C ASP A 201 -7.62 3.77 -3.68
N GLU A 202 -8.95 3.69 -3.74
CA GLU A 202 -9.63 2.67 -4.53
C GLU A 202 -9.41 2.83 -6.03
N PHE A 203 -9.43 4.08 -6.49
CA PHE A 203 -9.40 4.39 -7.91
C PHE A 203 -8.68 5.70 -8.21
N SER A 204 -7.83 5.67 -9.24
CA SER A 204 -7.28 6.88 -9.84
C SER A 204 -7.94 7.15 -11.18
N TRP A 205 -8.41 8.39 -11.39
CA TRP A 205 -8.98 8.80 -12.68
C TRP A 205 -7.97 8.89 -13.81
N SER A 206 -6.71 9.22 -13.50
CA SER A 206 -5.64 9.44 -14.48
C SER A 206 -4.64 8.28 -14.54
N LYS A 207 -4.30 7.68 -13.39
CA LYS A 207 -3.28 6.64 -13.31
C LYS A 207 -3.90 5.26 -13.46
N ARG A 208 -3.15 4.36 -14.11
CA ARG A 208 -3.44 2.93 -14.11
C ARG A 208 -2.61 2.30 -12.98
N THR A 209 -3.25 2.15 -11.84
CA THR A 209 -2.66 1.54 -10.64
C THR A 209 -2.82 0.04 -10.66
N GLN A 210 -1.96 -0.68 -9.94
CA GLN A 210 -2.18 -2.09 -9.67
C GLN A 210 -3.49 -2.32 -8.91
N PRO A 211 -4.09 -3.52 -9.00
CA PRO A 211 -5.27 -3.88 -8.22
C PRO A 211 -5.06 -3.62 -6.72
N HIS A 212 -6.12 -3.21 -6.04
CA HIS A 212 -6.11 -2.79 -4.64
C HIS A 212 -5.39 -3.80 -3.73
N LEU A 213 -5.71 -5.09 -3.88
CA LEU A 213 -5.14 -6.18 -3.07
C LEU A 213 -3.61 -6.25 -3.16
N PHE A 214 -3.02 -6.07 -4.35
CA PHE A 214 -1.56 -6.10 -4.50
C PHE A 214 -0.91 -4.93 -3.79
N ARG A 215 -1.48 -3.73 -3.93
CA ARG A 215 -0.99 -2.52 -3.25
C ARG A 215 -1.05 -2.68 -1.73
N LYS A 216 -2.16 -3.19 -1.20
CA LYS A 216 -2.29 -3.50 0.24
C LYS A 216 -1.27 -4.53 0.72
N ASN A 217 -1.02 -5.59 -0.04
CA ASN A 217 -0.03 -6.59 0.34
C ASN A 217 1.38 -5.99 0.39
N ILE A 218 1.75 -5.17 -0.59
CA ILE A 218 3.03 -4.44 -0.60
C ILE A 218 3.14 -3.52 0.63
N ILE A 219 2.07 -2.80 0.97
CA ILE A 219 2.04 -1.94 2.16
C ILE A 219 2.20 -2.76 3.42
N ASN A 220 1.35 -3.77 3.65
CA ASN A 220 1.40 -4.64 4.83
C ASN A 220 2.80 -5.24 5.03
N ILE A 221 3.44 -5.71 3.95
CA ILE A 221 4.83 -6.19 3.99
C ILE A 221 5.78 -5.10 4.48
N SER A 222 5.63 -3.88 3.97
CA SER A 222 6.54 -2.77 4.23
C SER A 222 6.38 -2.12 5.61
N ILE A 223 5.23 -2.31 6.28
CA ILE A 223 4.92 -1.67 7.57
C ILE A 223 4.74 -2.68 8.71
N ALA A 224 5.02 -3.97 8.51
CA ALA A 224 4.75 -4.99 9.52
C ALA A 224 5.57 -4.78 10.80
N ASP A 225 6.79 -4.25 10.68
CA ASP A 225 7.69 -3.91 11.78
C ASP A 225 7.43 -2.53 12.41
N GLU A 226 6.57 -1.69 11.84
CA GLU A 226 6.16 -0.40 12.41
C GLU A 226 4.92 -0.59 13.31
N LEU A 227 5.11 -0.68 14.62
CA LEU A 227 4.07 -1.17 15.55
C LEU A 227 2.77 -0.37 15.53
N ASN A 228 2.82 0.96 15.35
CA ASN A 228 1.64 1.83 15.38
C ASN A 228 1.23 2.36 14.00
N VAL A 229 1.67 1.71 12.92
CA VAL A 229 1.24 2.00 11.55
C VAL A 229 0.30 0.90 11.05
N TYR A 230 -0.86 1.25 10.53
CA TYR A 230 -1.90 0.30 10.12
C TYR A 230 -2.45 0.65 8.74
N LEU A 231 -3.04 -0.34 8.06
CA LEU A 231 -3.93 -0.06 6.93
C LEU A 231 -5.28 0.38 7.45
N TYR A 232 -5.85 1.43 6.84
CA TYR A 232 -7.23 1.82 7.09
C TYR A 232 -8.19 0.75 6.51
N PRO A 233 -9.32 0.45 7.18
CA PRO A 233 -10.27 -0.56 6.70
C PRO A 233 -10.83 -0.24 5.30
N GLU A 234 -10.94 -1.24 4.43
CA GLU A 234 -11.46 -1.09 3.05
C GLU A 234 -12.97 -0.83 3.02
N ASP A 235 -13.70 -1.33 4.01
CA ASP A 235 -15.14 -1.17 4.18
C ASP A 235 -15.54 0.24 4.64
N LEU A 236 -14.56 1.08 4.95
CA LEU A 236 -14.74 2.49 5.31
C LEU A 236 -14.01 3.39 4.28
N PRO A 237 -14.40 3.42 2.99
CA PRO A 237 -13.71 4.24 2.01
C PRO A 237 -13.88 5.73 2.33
N ILE A 238 -12.78 6.50 2.26
CA ILE A 238 -12.79 7.94 2.52
C ILE A 238 -12.32 8.71 1.28
N ASN A 239 -13.19 9.54 0.72
CA ASN A 239 -12.80 10.54 -0.26
C ASN A 239 -12.60 11.90 0.40
N ILE A 240 -11.35 12.41 0.40
CA ILE A 240 -11.01 13.71 0.99
C ILE A 240 -11.74 14.91 0.36
N ALA A 241 -12.38 14.74 -0.80
CA ALA A 241 -13.19 15.78 -1.44
C ALA A 241 -14.67 15.74 -1.04
N ASN A 242 -15.10 14.74 -0.25
CA ASN A 242 -16.46 14.52 0.20
C ASN A 242 -16.60 14.86 1.70
N PRO A 243 -17.42 15.88 2.08
CA PRO A 243 -17.63 16.23 3.47
C PRO A 243 -18.26 15.13 4.33
N ASP A 244 -19.13 14.28 3.77
CA ASP A 244 -19.78 13.20 4.52
C ASP A 244 -18.78 12.10 4.91
N ASP A 245 -17.87 11.75 3.99
CA ASP A 245 -16.79 10.80 4.26
C ASP A 245 -15.84 11.35 5.33
N LEU A 246 -15.51 12.64 5.27
CA LEU A 246 -14.67 13.28 6.28
C LEU A 246 -15.35 13.35 7.65
N LYS A 247 -16.67 13.57 7.69
CA LYS A 247 -17.44 13.45 8.93
C LYS A 247 -17.34 12.03 9.50
N ALA A 248 -17.57 11.01 8.68
CA ALA A 248 -17.43 9.61 9.08
C ALA A 248 -16.01 9.28 9.56
N LEU A 249 -14.97 9.83 8.92
CA LEU A 249 -13.58 9.68 9.35
C LEU A 249 -13.37 10.16 10.80
N ARG A 250 -13.97 11.30 11.21
CA ARG A 250 -13.91 11.76 12.60
C ARG A 250 -14.69 10.84 13.54
N GLU A 251 -15.87 10.42 13.13
CA GLU A 251 -16.74 9.53 13.92
C GLU A 251 -16.09 8.16 14.16
N ASN A 252 -15.24 7.69 13.23
CA ASN A 252 -14.45 6.47 13.37
C ASN A 252 -13.36 6.58 14.45
N PHE A 253 -12.99 7.81 14.87
CA PHE A 253 -12.01 8.09 15.91
C PHE A 253 -12.57 9.06 16.97
N PRO A 254 -13.60 8.65 17.74
CA PRO A 254 -14.36 9.56 18.59
C PRO A 254 -13.57 10.16 19.76
N TYR A 255 -12.42 9.58 20.10
CA TYR A 255 -11.57 9.99 21.22
C TYR A 255 -10.20 10.56 20.76
N SER A 256 -10.03 10.81 19.47
CA SER A 256 -8.74 11.20 18.91
C SER A 256 -8.88 12.38 17.94
N GLU A 257 -7.87 13.23 17.90
CA GLU A 257 -7.75 14.26 16.86
C GLU A 257 -7.14 13.65 15.59
N VAL A 258 -7.84 13.77 14.46
CA VAL A 258 -7.44 13.17 13.18
C VAL A 258 -6.70 14.20 12.33
N TYR A 259 -5.45 13.91 11.99
CA TYR A 259 -4.60 14.72 11.14
C TYR A 259 -4.51 14.12 9.74
N ILE A 260 -4.62 14.96 8.72
CA ILE A 260 -4.46 14.51 7.33
C ILE A 260 -3.00 14.64 6.92
N VAL A 261 -2.38 13.53 6.53
CA VAL A 261 -1.01 13.49 6.02
C VAL A 261 -1.05 13.72 4.52
N VAL A 262 -0.34 14.74 4.03
CA VAL A 262 -0.43 15.14 2.63
C VAL A 262 0.87 15.76 2.13
N GLY A 263 1.20 15.52 0.86
CA GLY A 263 2.31 16.19 0.20
C GLY A 263 1.94 17.61 -0.23
N SER A 264 2.90 18.53 -0.22
CA SER A 264 2.64 19.91 -0.68
C SER A 264 2.17 19.99 -2.14
N ASP A 265 2.59 19.04 -2.99
CA ASP A 265 2.12 18.90 -4.36
C ASP A 265 0.62 18.56 -4.45
N VAL A 266 0.09 17.77 -3.51
CA VAL A 266 -1.32 17.41 -3.47
C VAL A 266 -2.17 18.60 -3.06
N ILE A 267 -1.74 19.40 -2.08
CA ILE A 267 -2.49 20.60 -1.65
C ILE A 267 -2.67 21.58 -2.82
N LEU A 268 -1.63 21.78 -3.64
CA LEU A 268 -1.69 22.70 -4.78
C LEU A 268 -2.59 22.20 -5.92
N ASN A 269 -2.62 20.89 -6.15
CA ASN A 269 -3.22 20.34 -7.38
C ASN A 269 -4.60 19.70 -7.16
N ALA A 270 -4.86 19.13 -5.98
CA ALA A 270 -6.06 18.35 -5.73
C ALA A 270 -7.31 19.22 -5.68
N SER A 271 -8.39 18.73 -6.29
CA SER A 271 -9.67 19.44 -6.36
C SER A 271 -10.30 19.67 -4.98
N ALA A 272 -10.02 18.81 -4.00
CA ALA A 272 -10.49 18.95 -2.62
C ALA A 272 -10.10 20.31 -2.01
N TYR A 273 -8.84 20.73 -2.21
CA TYR A 273 -8.32 21.99 -1.67
C TYR A 273 -8.74 23.22 -2.49
N LYS A 274 -9.20 23.04 -3.72
CA LYS A 274 -9.74 24.14 -4.55
C LYS A 274 -11.15 24.57 -4.14
N LYS A 275 -11.88 23.73 -3.39
CA LYS A 275 -13.20 24.06 -2.86
C LYS A 275 -13.08 25.05 -1.71
N LYS A 276 -14.12 25.87 -1.48
CA LYS A 276 -14.18 26.76 -0.31
C LYS A 276 -14.30 25.94 0.98
N LYS A 277 -13.80 26.49 2.09
CA LYS A 277 -13.98 25.94 3.43
C LYS A 277 -15.48 25.83 3.74
N ALA A 278 -15.88 24.63 4.13
CA ALA A 278 -17.24 24.27 4.54
C ALA A 278 -17.18 23.34 5.77
N GLU A 279 -18.32 23.11 6.40
CA GLU A 279 -18.43 22.12 7.47
C GLU A 279 -17.95 20.75 6.99
N ASN A 280 -17.16 20.05 7.81
CA ASN A 280 -16.54 18.76 7.50
C ASN A 280 -15.74 18.73 6.19
N SER A 281 -15.34 19.88 5.65
CA SER A 281 -14.40 19.93 4.53
C SER A 281 -12.97 19.65 4.99
N ILE A 282 -12.11 19.28 4.03
CA ILE A 282 -10.71 18.98 4.29
C ILE A 282 -10.00 20.09 5.08
N HIS A 283 -10.34 21.35 4.79
CA HIS A 283 -9.82 22.57 5.45
C HIS A 283 -10.11 22.67 6.95
N THR A 284 -10.98 21.80 7.49
CA THR A 284 -11.31 21.78 8.92
C THR A 284 -10.49 20.75 9.71
N PHE A 285 -9.65 19.96 9.04
CA PHE A 285 -8.74 19.02 9.69
C PHE A 285 -7.38 19.67 9.94
N PRO A 286 -6.68 19.31 11.04
CA PRO A 286 -5.25 19.57 11.14
C PRO A 286 -4.50 18.73 10.10
N HIS A 287 -3.36 19.24 9.62
CA HIS A 287 -2.56 18.56 8.60
C HIS A 287 -1.12 18.31 9.03
N ILE A 288 -0.55 17.23 8.52
CA ILE A 288 0.89 16.96 8.52
C ILE A 288 1.35 17.07 7.08
N ILE A 289 2.08 18.15 6.78
CA ILE A 289 2.49 18.46 5.41
C ILE A 289 3.95 18.05 5.22
N PHE A 290 4.23 17.25 4.20
CA PHE A 290 5.62 16.94 3.82
C PHE A 290 5.98 17.58 2.47
N ASP A 291 7.16 18.17 2.42
CA ASP A 291 7.67 18.86 1.23
C ASP A 291 8.54 17.90 0.39
N ARG A 292 8.18 17.70 -0.88
CA ARG A 292 8.95 16.85 -1.81
C ARG A 292 10.17 17.53 -2.44
N LYS A 293 10.39 18.83 -2.17
CA LYS A 293 11.39 19.67 -2.85
C LYS A 293 12.05 20.71 -1.93
N ALA A 294 12.17 20.42 -0.63
CA ALA A 294 12.68 21.40 0.33
C ALA A 294 14.17 21.76 0.09
N SER A 295 14.97 20.85 -0.47
CA SER A 295 16.42 21.05 -0.67
C SER A 295 16.80 21.95 -1.85
N ASP A 296 16.06 21.93 -2.96
CA ASP A 296 16.45 22.62 -4.22
C ASP A 296 15.50 23.76 -4.63
N SER A 297 14.49 24.07 -3.81
CA SER A 297 13.54 25.15 -4.13
C SER A 297 14.14 26.53 -3.86
N THR A 298 14.02 27.42 -4.85
CA THR A 298 14.36 28.84 -4.68
C THR A 298 13.45 29.51 -3.65
N GLU A 299 13.90 30.59 -2.99
CA GLU A 299 13.08 31.33 -2.01
C GLU A 299 11.74 31.82 -2.60
N GLU A 300 11.66 32.02 -3.92
CA GLU A 300 10.42 32.34 -4.64
C GLU A 300 9.47 31.14 -4.79
N GLU A 301 10.01 29.92 -4.98
CA GLU A 301 9.22 28.69 -4.99
C GLU A 301 8.73 28.32 -3.59
N LYS A 302 9.55 28.55 -2.55
CA LYS A 302 9.11 28.43 -1.15
C LYS A 302 8.00 29.41 -0.80
N LYS A 303 8.01 30.62 -1.37
CA LYS A 303 6.91 31.60 -1.28
C LYS A 303 5.67 31.19 -2.07
N LYS A 304 5.78 30.52 -3.22
CA LYS A 304 4.62 29.92 -3.92
C LYS A 304 4.05 28.70 -3.19
N VAL A 305 4.88 27.98 -2.43
CA VAL A 305 4.52 26.87 -1.53
C VAL A 305 4.21 27.36 -0.11
N GLN A 306 4.11 28.68 0.12
CA GLN A 306 3.17 29.19 1.12
C GLN A 306 1.76 28.95 0.58
N ILE A 307 1.38 27.67 0.54
CA ILE A 307 0.01 27.27 0.85
C ILE A 307 -0.36 28.16 2.04
N PRO A 308 -1.45 28.93 1.99
CA PRO A 308 -1.88 29.66 3.16
C PRO A 308 -2.20 28.59 4.21
N ILE A 309 -1.22 28.24 5.04
CA ILE A 309 -1.37 27.36 6.20
C ILE A 309 -2.49 27.96 7.07
N GLU A 310 -2.63 29.28 7.02
CA GLU A 310 -3.72 30.12 7.54
C GLU A 310 -5.13 29.74 7.03
N SER A 311 -5.26 29.09 5.86
CA SER A 311 -6.55 28.66 5.30
C SER A 311 -6.89 27.19 5.60
N ILE A 312 -5.92 26.44 6.15
CA ILE A 312 -6.03 25.02 6.51
C ILE A 312 -6.22 24.93 8.04
N GLY A 313 -6.77 23.82 8.54
CA GLY A 313 -7.17 23.68 9.95
C GLY A 313 -6.06 24.01 10.95
N GLU A 314 -6.48 24.42 12.14
CA GLU A 314 -5.60 24.70 13.29
C GLU A 314 -4.66 23.50 13.55
N ASN A 315 -3.51 23.72 14.19
CA ASN A 315 -2.50 22.68 14.51
C ASN A 315 -1.82 22.00 13.31
N THR A 316 -1.84 22.62 12.12
CA THR A 316 -1.09 22.15 10.95
C THR A 316 0.41 22.41 11.10
N PHE A 317 1.25 21.40 10.83
CA PHE A 317 2.71 21.54 10.85
C PHE A 317 3.39 20.84 9.67
N ARG A 318 4.64 21.22 9.40
CA ARG A 318 5.48 20.64 8.36
C ARG A 318 6.39 19.56 8.91
N LEU A 319 6.53 18.47 8.17
CA LEU A 319 7.44 17.37 8.44
C LEU A 319 8.50 17.32 7.34
N ASN A 320 9.77 17.42 7.73
CA ASN A 320 10.90 17.30 6.82
C ASN A 320 11.49 15.90 6.92
N LEU A 321 11.86 15.32 5.78
CA LEU A 321 12.52 14.01 5.73
C LEU A 321 14.02 14.21 5.48
N ALA A 322 14.79 13.14 5.65
CA ALA A 322 16.15 13.13 5.12
C ALA A 322 16.11 13.16 3.59
N THR A 323 16.97 13.95 2.96
CA THR A 323 17.00 14.19 1.50
C THR A 323 16.95 12.90 0.67
N ARG A 324 17.66 11.85 1.10
CA ARG A 324 17.68 10.53 0.42
C ARG A 324 16.31 9.88 0.23
N TYR A 325 15.33 10.21 1.06
CA TYR A 325 13.98 9.65 0.99
C TYR A 325 12.99 10.58 0.29
N GLU A 326 13.31 11.86 0.14
CA GLU A 326 12.47 12.83 -0.58
C GLU A 326 12.46 12.55 -2.09
N GLU A 327 13.58 12.07 -2.63
CA GLU A 327 13.75 11.78 -4.06
C GLU A 327 13.04 10.50 -4.54
N VAL A 328 12.67 9.59 -3.63
CA VAL A 328 12.12 8.28 -3.99
C VAL A 328 10.64 8.40 -4.39
N SER A 329 10.35 8.20 -5.68
CA SER A 329 8.98 8.25 -6.22
C SER A 329 8.49 6.90 -6.77
N SER A 330 7.18 6.63 -6.66
CA SER A 330 6.57 5.44 -7.24
C SER A 330 6.74 5.37 -8.77
N THR A 331 6.76 6.52 -9.45
CA THR A 331 7.04 6.59 -10.90
C THR A 331 8.44 6.07 -11.23
N GLN A 332 9.45 6.50 -10.46
CA GLN A 332 10.82 6.03 -10.63
C GLN A 332 10.93 4.51 -10.42
N ILE A 333 10.25 3.97 -9.39
CA ILE A 333 10.24 2.52 -9.13
C ILE A 333 9.64 1.76 -10.32
N ARG A 334 8.49 2.21 -10.84
CA ARG A 334 7.85 1.57 -12.01
C ARG A 334 8.74 1.61 -13.25
N ASN A 335 9.32 2.76 -13.57
CA ASN A 335 10.23 2.90 -14.71
C ASN A 335 11.47 2.00 -14.57
N ASN A 336 12.01 1.88 -13.35
CA ASN A 336 13.14 1.00 -13.10
C ASN A 336 12.77 -0.48 -13.31
N ILE A 337 11.57 -0.91 -12.89
CA ILE A 337 11.09 -2.27 -13.14
C ILE A 337 10.98 -2.53 -14.65
N ASP A 338 10.38 -1.60 -15.39
CA ASP A 338 10.23 -1.70 -16.85
C ASP A 338 11.57 -1.80 -17.59
N GLU A 339 12.56 -1.06 -17.11
CA GLU A 339 13.92 -1.03 -17.68
C GLU A 339 14.84 -2.13 -17.10
N ASN A 340 14.31 -3.08 -16.31
CA ASN A 340 15.07 -4.12 -15.60
C ASN A 340 16.23 -3.56 -14.75
N ARG A 341 16.04 -2.39 -14.14
CA ARG A 341 16.96 -1.78 -13.18
C ARG A 341 16.61 -2.18 -11.76
N ASP A 342 17.63 -2.17 -10.89
CA ASP A 342 17.47 -2.50 -9.48
C ASP A 342 16.61 -1.45 -8.74
N ILE A 343 15.73 -1.93 -7.86
CA ILE A 343 14.87 -1.10 -7.00
C ILE A 343 15.12 -1.29 -5.50
N SER A 344 16.15 -2.05 -5.12
CA SER A 344 16.48 -2.37 -3.71
C SER A 344 16.64 -1.14 -2.82
N ARG A 345 17.05 -0.01 -3.40
CA ARG A 345 17.23 1.28 -2.70
C ARG A 345 15.93 2.07 -2.50
N PHE A 346 14.81 1.63 -3.09
CA PHE A 346 13.56 2.39 -3.15
C PHE A 346 12.39 1.71 -2.43
N ILE A 347 12.49 0.41 -2.14
CA ILE A 347 11.41 -0.37 -1.54
C ILE A 347 11.94 -1.37 -0.50
N ASP A 348 11.07 -1.84 0.39
CA ASP A 348 11.42 -2.91 1.33
C ASP A 348 11.86 -4.20 0.59
N PRO A 349 12.92 -4.90 1.02
CA PRO A 349 13.42 -6.09 0.34
C PRO A 349 12.39 -7.22 0.20
N LEU A 350 11.52 -7.41 1.20
CA LEU A 350 10.48 -8.43 1.15
C LEU A 350 9.37 -8.02 0.17
N ALA A 351 9.07 -6.73 0.09
CA ALA A 351 8.13 -6.17 -0.90
C ALA A 351 8.70 -6.23 -2.32
N GLN A 352 10.00 -5.98 -2.51
CA GLN A 352 10.69 -6.14 -3.80
C GLN A 352 10.51 -7.57 -4.33
N LYS A 353 10.80 -8.58 -3.49
CA LYS A 353 10.61 -9.99 -3.85
C LYS A 353 9.16 -10.28 -4.20
N TYR A 354 8.21 -9.78 -3.41
CA TYR A 354 6.78 -9.95 -3.68
C TYR A 354 6.37 -9.36 -5.03
N ILE A 355 6.86 -8.18 -5.38
CA ILE A 355 6.62 -7.55 -6.70
C ILE A 355 7.14 -8.43 -7.83
N TYR A 356 8.36 -8.93 -7.72
CA TYR A 356 8.97 -9.76 -8.76
C TYR A 356 8.31 -11.14 -8.88
N GLU A 357 8.00 -11.80 -7.76
CA GLU A 357 7.31 -13.10 -7.77
C GLU A 357 5.92 -13.02 -8.40
N ASN A 358 5.24 -11.87 -8.29
CA ASN A 358 3.93 -11.64 -8.90
C ASN A 358 4.00 -10.92 -10.27
N SER A 359 5.20 -10.69 -10.81
CA SER A 359 5.42 -9.98 -12.09
C SER A 359 4.70 -8.63 -12.19
N LEU A 360 4.60 -7.90 -11.07
CA LEU A 360 3.88 -6.62 -11.02
C LEU A 360 4.69 -5.52 -11.72
N TYR A 361 3.97 -4.55 -12.29
CA TYR A 361 4.51 -3.35 -12.94
C TYR A 361 5.29 -3.55 -14.25
N GLN A 362 5.40 -4.78 -14.78
CA GLN A 362 6.17 -5.05 -15.99
C GLN A 362 5.41 -4.69 -17.28
N ARG A 363 5.98 -3.78 -18.07
CA ARG A 363 5.49 -3.27 -19.36
C ARG A 363 4.07 -2.72 -19.28
N GLU A 364 3.71 -2.15 -18.13
CA GLU A 364 2.37 -1.62 -17.89
C GLU A 364 2.30 -0.10 -18.05
N PRO A 365 1.40 0.43 -18.89
CA PRO A 365 1.27 1.87 -19.06
C PRO A 365 0.85 2.53 -17.74
N GLN A 366 1.54 3.62 -17.37
CA GLN A 366 1.29 4.34 -16.12
C GLN A 366 -0.02 5.12 -16.12
N TYR A 367 -0.48 5.55 -17.29
CA TYR A 367 -1.67 6.38 -17.45
C TYR A 367 -2.74 5.63 -18.23
N LYS A 368 -4.01 5.94 -17.91
CA LYS A 368 -5.14 5.44 -18.69
C LYS A 368 -5.12 6.12 -20.06
N SER A 369 -5.23 5.33 -21.13
CA SER A 369 -5.49 5.87 -22.45
C SER A 369 -6.80 6.63 -22.43
N VAL A 370 -6.83 7.85 -22.96
CA VAL A 370 -8.08 8.58 -23.17
C VAL A 370 -8.98 7.68 -24.02
N ILE A 371 -10.13 7.27 -23.49
CA ILE A 371 -11.15 6.58 -24.27
C ILE A 371 -11.63 7.62 -25.28
N GLN A 372 -11.08 7.60 -26.48
CA GLN A 372 -11.63 8.37 -27.59
C GLN A 372 -12.98 7.73 -27.91
N THR A 373 -14.06 8.41 -27.52
CA THR A 373 -15.40 8.06 -27.96
C THR A 373 -15.43 8.30 -29.47
N ILE A 374 -15.20 7.25 -30.26
CA ILE A 374 -15.44 7.32 -31.69
C ILE A 374 -16.96 7.35 -31.84
N SER A 375 -17.52 8.56 -31.98
CA SER A 375 -18.93 8.74 -32.35
C SER A 375 -19.08 8.26 -33.80
N THR A 376 -19.56 7.03 -33.95
CA THR A 376 -19.75 6.40 -35.26
C THR A 376 -21.22 6.50 -35.68
N ASP A 377 -21.45 6.79 -36.94
CA ASP A 377 -22.75 6.68 -37.58
C ASP A 377 -22.74 5.46 -38.51
N VAL A 378 -23.79 4.65 -38.40
CA VAL A 378 -23.94 3.41 -39.16
C VAL A 378 -25.18 3.55 -40.04
N GLN A 379 -24.96 3.59 -41.35
CA GLN A 379 -26.04 3.72 -42.32
C GLN A 379 -26.09 2.49 -43.22
N VAL A 380 -27.30 1.97 -43.48
CA VAL A 380 -27.54 0.98 -44.52
C VAL A 380 -28.07 1.69 -45.75
N ILE A 381 -27.32 1.65 -46.84
CA ILE A 381 -27.67 2.29 -48.11
C ILE A 381 -28.17 1.22 -49.06
N GLU A 382 -29.44 1.35 -49.45
CA GLU A 382 -30.10 0.45 -50.41
C GLU A 382 -30.03 1.00 -51.85
N ASP A 383 -30.00 2.33 -52.01
CA ASP A 383 -29.85 2.98 -53.31
C ASP A 383 -28.40 3.43 -53.53
N ILE A 384 -27.63 2.62 -54.25
CA ILE A 384 -26.19 2.82 -54.44
C ILE A 384 -25.96 3.76 -55.62
N THR A 385 -25.78 5.04 -55.33
CA THR A 385 -25.56 6.08 -56.35
C THR A 385 -24.13 6.07 -56.91
N PRO A 386 -23.92 6.56 -58.16
CA PRO A 386 -22.59 6.70 -58.74
C PRO A 386 -21.63 7.58 -57.91
N ASP A 387 -22.15 8.59 -57.22
CA ASP A 387 -21.37 9.48 -56.35
C ASP A 387 -20.84 8.77 -55.11
N LEU A 388 -21.64 7.87 -54.53
CA LEU A 388 -21.21 7.03 -53.40
C LEU A 388 -20.10 6.06 -53.83
N ILE A 389 -20.20 5.46 -55.01
CA ILE A 389 -19.15 4.59 -55.57
C ILE A 389 -17.84 5.38 -55.74
N LYS A 390 -17.93 6.61 -56.26
CA LYS A 390 -16.78 7.50 -56.41
C LYS A 390 -16.16 7.85 -55.05
N GLU A 391 -16.97 8.16 -54.05
CA GLU A 391 -16.51 8.45 -52.69
C GLU A 391 -15.79 7.23 -52.06
N LEU A 392 -16.36 6.03 -52.17
CA LEU A 392 -15.78 4.78 -51.66
C LEU A 392 -14.44 4.46 -52.34
N CYS A 393 -14.36 4.60 -53.67
CA CYS A 393 -13.13 4.40 -54.42
C CYS A 393 -12.03 5.42 -54.04
N GLN A 394 -12.40 6.66 -53.75
CA GLN A 394 -11.45 7.71 -53.41
C GLN A 394 -10.97 7.64 -51.96
N LYS A 395 -11.88 7.39 -51.01
CA LYS A 395 -11.58 7.50 -49.57
C LYS A 395 -11.29 6.15 -48.90
N ALA A 396 -12.08 5.11 -49.16
CA ALA A 396 -11.96 3.82 -48.48
C ALA A 396 -11.03 2.84 -49.23
N LEU A 397 -11.05 2.86 -50.56
CA LEU A 397 -10.26 1.97 -51.42
C LEU A 397 -9.08 2.69 -52.10
N SER A 398 -8.60 3.78 -51.51
CA SER A 398 -7.53 4.63 -52.08
C SER A 398 -6.24 3.88 -52.43
N LYS A 399 -5.97 2.76 -51.75
CA LYS A 399 -4.82 1.87 -51.98
C LYS A 399 -4.98 0.90 -53.15
N TYR A 400 -6.17 0.77 -53.73
CA TYR A 400 -6.47 -0.15 -54.83
C TYR A 400 -6.63 0.58 -56.17
N ASN A 401 -6.47 -0.15 -57.28
CA ASN A 401 -6.68 0.42 -58.61
C ASN A 401 -8.14 0.88 -58.78
N ARG A 402 -8.34 2.20 -58.87
CA ARG A 402 -9.65 2.87 -58.87
C ARG A 402 -10.58 2.35 -59.98
N ASN A 403 -10.05 2.07 -61.17
CA ASN A 403 -10.87 1.61 -62.30
C ASN A 403 -11.38 0.19 -62.05
N LYS A 404 -10.55 -0.68 -61.46
CA LYS A 404 -10.92 -2.06 -61.11
C LYS A 404 -11.89 -2.10 -59.93
N ALA A 405 -11.69 -1.25 -58.93
CA ALA A 405 -12.57 -1.13 -57.77
C ALA A 405 -13.96 -0.60 -58.16
N SER A 406 -14.01 0.46 -58.98
CA SER A 406 -15.27 1.04 -59.48
C SER A 406 -16.06 0.03 -60.31
N LYS A 407 -15.40 -0.69 -61.23
CA LYS A 407 -16.05 -1.74 -62.03
C LYS A 407 -16.68 -2.84 -61.17
N LYS A 408 -15.99 -3.31 -60.13
CA LYS A 408 -16.53 -4.33 -59.20
C LYS A 408 -17.72 -3.82 -58.38
N LEU A 409 -17.70 -2.55 -57.96
CA LEU A 409 -18.83 -1.95 -57.24
C LEU A 409 -20.04 -1.74 -58.17
N LEU A 410 -19.81 -1.36 -59.42
CA LEU A 410 -20.84 -1.29 -60.47
C LEU A 410 -21.41 -2.66 -60.85
N GLU A 411 -20.61 -3.71 -60.83
CA GLU A 411 -21.10 -5.09 -61.00
C GLU A 411 -21.93 -5.53 -59.78
N PHE A 412 -21.55 -5.08 -58.57
CA PHE A 412 -22.28 -5.36 -57.34
C PHE A 412 -23.67 -4.71 -57.31
N THR A 413 -23.86 -3.49 -57.84
CA THR A 413 -25.18 -2.84 -57.89
C THR A 413 -26.19 -3.57 -58.78
N ARG A 414 -25.75 -4.54 -59.59
CA ARG A 414 -26.62 -5.36 -60.45
C ARG A 414 -27.08 -6.66 -59.78
N LYS A 415 -26.62 -6.94 -58.56
CA LYS A 415 -27.04 -8.13 -57.79
C LYS A 415 -28.46 -7.93 -57.24
N LEU A 416 -29.08 -9.02 -56.80
CA LEU A 416 -30.41 -8.99 -56.19
C LEU A 416 -30.31 -8.30 -54.81
N ASN A 417 -31.03 -7.21 -54.58
CA ASN A 417 -31.04 -6.42 -53.33
C ASN A 417 -29.67 -5.98 -52.80
N PRO A 418 -28.86 -5.23 -53.57
CA PRO A 418 -27.55 -4.82 -53.14
C PRO A 418 -27.64 -3.76 -52.04
N ARG A 419 -26.94 -3.98 -50.91
CA ARG A 419 -26.89 -3.07 -49.77
C ARG A 419 -25.45 -2.78 -49.36
N ILE A 420 -25.22 -1.56 -48.92
CA ILE A 420 -23.93 -1.14 -48.36
C ILE A 420 -24.14 -0.67 -46.92
N LEU A 421 -23.49 -1.33 -45.97
CA LEU A 421 -23.33 -0.84 -44.61
C LEU A 421 -22.15 0.11 -44.59
N LEU A 422 -22.40 1.38 -44.30
CA LEU A 422 -21.38 2.42 -44.27
C LEU A 422 -21.15 2.90 -42.84
N LEU A 423 -19.89 2.92 -42.43
CA LEU A 423 -19.45 3.43 -41.14
C LEU A 423 -18.77 4.79 -41.33
N ARG A 424 -19.34 5.84 -40.73
CA ARG A 424 -18.79 7.21 -40.79
C ARG A 424 -18.42 7.74 -39.41
N ASP A 425 -17.42 8.60 -39.37
CA ASP A 425 -17.06 9.38 -38.19
C ASP A 425 -17.90 10.66 -38.11
N ILE A 426 -18.66 10.84 -37.03
CA ILE A 426 -19.53 12.00 -36.82
C ILE A 426 -18.72 13.27 -36.52
N ARG A 427 -17.54 13.15 -35.89
CA ARG A 427 -16.75 14.31 -35.42
C ARG A 427 -15.75 14.80 -36.47
N HIS A 428 -15.24 13.89 -37.30
CA HIS A 428 -14.30 14.23 -38.38
C HIS A 428 -14.98 14.27 -39.75
N SER A 429 -15.88 15.26 -39.93
CA SER A 429 -16.47 15.65 -41.23
C SER A 429 -17.14 14.52 -42.04
N GLY A 430 -17.67 13.48 -41.37
CA GLY A 430 -18.35 12.37 -42.05
C GLY A 430 -17.40 11.43 -42.79
N LYS A 431 -16.12 11.38 -42.37
CA LYS A 431 -15.10 10.52 -42.99
C LYS A 431 -15.53 9.05 -42.91
N ILE A 432 -15.42 8.36 -44.05
CA ILE A 432 -15.70 6.92 -44.13
C ILE A 432 -14.60 6.16 -43.37
N LEU A 433 -15.00 5.44 -42.32
CA LEU A 433 -14.13 4.58 -41.51
C LEU A 433 -14.06 3.17 -42.10
N GLY A 434 -15.15 2.71 -42.71
CA GLY A 434 -15.24 1.41 -43.35
C GLY A 434 -16.59 1.21 -44.04
N PHE A 435 -16.68 0.19 -44.88
CA PHE A 435 -17.95 -0.24 -45.47
C PHE A 435 -17.97 -1.75 -45.66
N SER A 436 -19.16 -2.33 -45.68
CA SER A 436 -19.42 -3.72 -46.05
C SER A 436 -20.50 -3.76 -47.13
N ALA A 437 -20.28 -4.54 -48.18
CA ALA A 437 -21.21 -4.71 -49.28
C ALA A 437 -21.82 -6.12 -49.22
N PHE A 438 -23.14 -6.21 -49.15
CA PHE A 438 -23.89 -7.47 -49.02
C PHE A 438 -25.17 -7.42 -49.87
N TYR A 439 -25.63 -8.56 -50.36
CA TYR A 439 -26.77 -8.68 -51.27
C TYR A 439 -27.58 -9.93 -50.94
#